data_AF-A0A7V9RJN7-F1
#
_entry.id   AF-A0A7V9RJN7-F1
#
_cell.length_a   1.000
_cell.length_b   1.000
_cell.length_c   1.000
_cell.angle_alpha   90.00
_cell.angle_beta   90.00
_cell.angle_gamma   90.00
#
_symmetry.space_group_name_H-M   'P 1'
#
loop_
_entity.id
_entity.type
_entity.pdbx_description
1 polymer ?
#
loop_
_entity_poly.entity_id
_entity_poly.type
_entity_poly.pdbx_seq_one_letter_code
_entity_poly.pdbx_strand_id
1 'polypeptide(L)' 'MKAWFESRGHATVDIQPGRSGQFDVVIDGTVAYSRYETARFPSDADLETVSNR' A
#
# COMPACT_ATOMS: atom_id res chain seq x y z
N MET A 1 -13.54 -8.09 7.55
CA MET A 1 -12.81 -7.31 6.53
C MET A 1 -11.29 -7.56 6.50
N LYS A 2 -10.67 -8.25 7.48
CA LYS A 2 -9.25 -8.65 7.42
C LYS A 2 -8.95 -9.87 6.52
N ALA A 3 -9.86 -10.85 6.50
CA ALA A 3 -9.61 -12.17 5.92
C ALA A 3 -9.35 -12.24 4.40
N TRP A 4 -9.71 -11.21 3.61
CA TRP A 4 -9.56 -11.24 2.15
C TRP A 4 -8.18 -10.79 1.67
N PHE A 5 -7.46 -10.00 2.48
CA PHE A 5 -6.08 -9.61 2.20
C PHE A 5 -5.08 -10.72 2.56
N GLU A 6 -5.34 -11.43 3.66
CA GLU A 6 -4.48 -12.50 4.19
C GLU A 6 -4.44 -13.74 3.26
N SER A 7 -5.47 -13.97 2.44
CA SER A 7 -5.54 -15.15 1.57
C SER A 7 -4.74 -15.03 0.27
N ARG A 8 -4.23 -13.83 -0.06
CA ARG A 8 -3.50 -13.56 -1.32
C ARG A 8 -2.02 -13.18 -1.12
N GLY A 9 -1.55 -13.05 0.12
CA GLY A 9 -0.16 -12.69 0.41
C GLY A 9 0.36 -13.43 1.63
N HIS A 10 1.57 -13.99 1.53
CA HIS A 10 2.32 -14.53 2.66
C HIS A 10 2.89 -13.44 3.59
N ALA A 11 2.52 -12.17 3.37
CA ALA A 11 3.06 -11.02 4.06
C ALA A 11 2.05 -10.44 5.06
N THR A 12 2.55 -9.98 6.20
CA THR A 12 1.77 -9.21 7.17
C THR A 12 1.40 -7.86 6.62
N VAL A 13 0.11 -7.51 6.67
CA VAL A 13 -0.39 -6.17 6.35
C VAL A 13 -0.77 -5.48 7.65
N ASP A 14 -0.15 -4.33 7.91
CA ASP A 14 -0.51 -3.43 9.00
C ASP A 14 -1.21 -2.17 8.44
N ILE A 15 -2.22 -1.68 9.16
CA ILE A 15 -2.97 -0.47 8.79
C ILE A 15 -2.86 0.51 9.94
N GLN A 16 -2.22 1.64 9.69
CA GLN A 16 -1.99 2.68 10.68
C GLN A 16 -2.80 3.95 10.34
N PRO A 17 -3.38 4.63 11.35
CA PRO A 17 -4.05 5.91 11.12
C PRO A 17 -3.06 6.97 10.60
N GLY A 18 -3.35 7.51 9.42
CA GLY A 18 -2.63 8.66 8.85
C GLY A 18 -3.19 10.00 9.31
N ARG A 19 -2.66 11.09 8.75
CA ARG A 19 -3.15 12.47 8.97
C ARG A 19 -3.65 13.11 7.68
N SER A 20 -4.62 14.03 7.76
CA SER A 20 -4.96 14.93 6.66
C SER A 20 -5.22 14.28 5.29
N GLY A 21 -5.96 13.16 5.26
CA GLY A 21 -6.27 12.46 4.00
C GLY A 21 -5.13 11.65 3.40
N GLN A 22 -4.06 11.42 4.18
CA GLN A 22 -2.92 10.58 3.83
C GLN A 22 -3.35 9.18 3.41
N PHE A 23 -2.70 8.70 2.36
CA PHE A 23 -2.74 7.32 1.92
C PHE A 23 -1.40 6.99 1.30
N ASP A 24 -0.55 6.32 2.07
CA ASP A 24 0.77 5.87 1.64
C ASP A 24 0.82 4.35 1.75
N VAL A 25 1.40 3.70 0.74
CA VAL A 25 1.68 2.27 0.76
C VAL A 25 3.17 2.11 0.97
N VAL A 26 3.56 1.39 2.01
CA VAL A 26 4.96 1.14 2.36
C VAL A 26 5.22 -0.36 2.27
N ILE A 27 6.26 -0.74 1.55
CA ILE A 27 6.71 -2.13 1.39
C ILE A 27 8.16 -2.18 1.87
N ASP A 28 8.46 -3.05 2.82
CA ASP A 28 9.79 -3.22 3.42
C ASP A 28 10.46 -1.90 3.85
N GLY A 29 9.65 -0.99 4.42
CA GLY A 29 10.11 0.31 4.91
C GLY A 29 10.29 1.39 3.83
N THR A 30 10.03 1.07 2.55
CA THR A 30 10.10 2.02 1.43
C THR A 30 8.71 2.44 1.00
N VAL A 31 8.50 3.75 0.78
CA VAL A 31 7.24 4.27 0.23
C VAL A 31 7.10 3.79 -1.22
N ALA A 32 6.21 2.83 -1.42
CA ALA A 32 5.86 2.26 -2.71
C ALA A 32 4.90 3.17 -3.49
N TYR A 33 4.03 3.89 -2.76
CA TYR A 33 3.04 4.80 -3.33
C TYR A 33 2.67 5.88 -2.33
N SER A 34 2.47 7.11 -2.79
CA SER A 34 1.87 8.19 -1.98
C SER A 34 0.77 8.92 -2.74
N ARG A 35 -0.42 8.98 -2.14
CA ARG A 35 -1.53 9.80 -2.66
C ARG A 35 -1.23 11.29 -2.63
N TYR A 36 -0.35 11.73 -1.74
CA TYR A 36 0.06 13.14 -1.68
C TYR A 36 0.75 13.57 -2.98
N GLU A 37 1.57 12.68 -3.54
CA GLU A 37 2.33 12.92 -4.77
C GLU A 37 1.49 12.69 -6.03
N THR A 38 0.63 11.67 -6.03
CA THR A 38 -0.13 11.27 -7.22
C THR A 38 -1.51 11.93 -7.33
N ALA A 39 -2.00 12.55 -6.25
CA ALA A 39 -3.34 13.10 -6.10
C ALA A 39 -4.49 12.09 -6.39
N ARG A 40 -4.23 10.79 -6.39
CA ARG A 40 -5.21 9.72 -6.65
C ARG A 40 -4.95 8.49 -5.77
N PHE A 41 -5.84 7.51 -5.84
CA PHE A 41 -5.62 6.19 -5.23
C PHE A 41 -4.88 5.26 -6.22
N PRO A 42 -4.11 4.28 -5.71
CA PRO A 42 -3.39 3.35 -6.57
C PRO A 42 -4.36 2.38 -7.26
N SER A 43 -3.98 1.97 -8.46
CA SER A 43 -4.49 0.78 -9.13
C SER A 43 -3.56 -0.41 -8.85
N ASP A 44 -4.01 -1.62 -9.14
CA ASP A 44 -3.18 -2.83 -8.98
C ASP A 44 -1.84 -2.71 -9.72
N ALA A 45 -1.85 -2.15 -10.94
CA ALA A 45 -0.65 -1.90 -11.74
C ALA A 45 0.33 -0.89 -11.09
N ASP A 46 -0.17 0.08 -10.31
CA ASP A 46 0.70 1.01 -9.58
C ASP A 46 1.47 0.29 -8.46
N LEU A 47 0.94 -0.82 -7.93
CA LEU A 47 1.52 -1.56 -6.79
C LEU A 47 2.36 -2.76 -7.22
N GLU A 48 2.12 -3.32 -8.42
CA GLU A 48 2.91 -4.43 -8.97
C GLU A 48 4.38 -4.06 -9.23
N THR A 49 4.69 -2.78 -9.46
CA THR A 49 6.04 -2.33 -9.82
C THR A 49 7.05 -2.37 -8.67
N VAL A 50 6.60 -2.42 -7.41
CA VAL A 50 7.48 -2.33 -6.23
C VAL A 50 7.83 -3.70 -5.64
N SER A 51 7.07 -4.76 -5.94
CA SER A 51 7.23 -6.09 -5.33
C SER A 51 8.40 -6.92 -5.88
N ASN A 52 9.21 -6.40 -6.82
CA ASN A 52 10.15 -7.18 -7.63
C ASN A 52 11.62 -6.74 -7.53
N ARG A 53 12.03 -6.13 -6.40
CA ARG A 53 13.41 -5.70 -6.15
C ARG A 53 14.07 -6.41 -4.99
#